data_AF-A0A2X3CS19-F1
#
_entry.id   AF-A0A2X3CS19-F1
#
_cell.length_a   1.000
_cell.length_b   1.000
_cell.length_c   1.000
_cell.angle_alpha   90.00
_cell.angle_beta   90.00
_cell.angle_gamma   90.00
#
_symmetry.space_group_name_H-M   'P 1'
#
loop_
_entity.id
_entity.type
_entity.pdbx_description
1 polymer ?
#
loop_
_entity_poly.entity_id
_entity_poly.type
_entity_poly.pdbx_seq_one_letter_code
_entity_poly.pdbx_strand_id
1 'polypeptide(L)'
;MTLVGPKGRLNNVRLLGPLRQTSQVEISRTDARILGIAAPLRMSGNLQGTPGIRLISPFAELELSGGTIVAQRHIHMSPLDALILRVSHGDSVAVAIEGSDRRLIFDNVAVRVAPDMRLEMHIDTDEANAAGADAAQAWATLVTKP
;
A
#
# COMPACT_ATOMS: atom_id res chain seq x y z
N MET A 1 -3.65 -16.44 6.97
CA MET A 1 -5.10 -16.31 6.68
C MET A 1 -5.33 -16.63 5.20
N THR A 2 -6.52 -17.10 4.83
CA THR A 2 -6.92 -17.27 3.42
C THR A 2 -7.98 -16.24 3.07
N LEU A 3 -7.78 -15.52 1.98
CA LEU A 3 -8.77 -14.62 1.38
C LEU A 3 -9.50 -15.38 0.28
N VAL A 4 -10.83 -15.27 0.22
CA VAL A 4 -11.63 -15.87 -0.86
C VAL A 4 -12.53 -14.80 -1.48
N GLY A 5 -12.35 -14.61 -2.79
CA GLY A 5 -13.21 -13.78 -3.62
C GLY A 5 -14.04 -14.61 -4.59
N PRO A 6 -14.86 -13.98 -5.45
CA PRO A 6 -15.77 -14.67 -6.36
C PRO A 6 -15.08 -15.62 -7.35
N LYS A 7 -13.85 -15.32 -7.75
CA LYS A 7 -13.11 -16.06 -8.78
C LYS A 7 -12.07 -17.02 -8.22
N GLY A 8 -11.53 -16.72 -7.03
CA GLY A 8 -10.35 -17.42 -6.53
C GLY A 8 -10.05 -17.15 -5.07
N ARG A 9 -8.89 -17.64 -4.62
CA ARG A 9 -8.43 -17.49 -3.24
C ARG A 9 -6.94 -17.20 -3.18
N LEU A 10 -6.52 -16.50 -2.13
CA LEU A 10 -5.12 -16.30 -1.77
C LEU A 10 -4.87 -16.94 -0.41
N ASN A 11 -3.89 -17.83 -0.34
CA ASN A 11 -3.49 -18.49 0.90
C ASN A 11 -2.34 -17.75 1.57
N ASN A 12 -2.08 -18.05 2.84
CA ASN A 12 -0.93 -17.52 3.59
C ASN A 12 -0.84 -15.98 3.62
N VAL A 13 -1.99 -15.31 3.54
CA VAL A 13 -2.08 -13.85 3.67
C VAL A 13 -1.73 -13.47 5.11
N ARG A 14 -0.80 -12.52 5.23
CA ARG A 14 -0.25 -12.02 6.49
C ARG A 14 -1.30 -11.16 7.21
N LEU A 15 -1.38 -11.32 8.52
CA LEU A 15 -2.09 -10.40 9.41
C LEU A 15 -1.09 -9.38 9.96
N LEU A 16 -1.40 -8.08 9.83
CA LEU A 16 -0.60 -7.01 10.41
C LEU A 16 -1.24 -6.51 11.70
N GLY A 17 -0.44 -6.46 12.76
CA GLY A 17 -0.84 -5.92 14.06
C GLY A 17 -0.44 -4.45 14.25
N PRO A 18 -0.91 -3.81 15.34
CA PRO A 18 -1.89 -4.32 16.30
C PRO A 18 -3.30 -4.35 15.70
N LEU A 19 -4.27 -4.88 16.46
CA LEU A 19 -5.69 -4.80 16.10
C LEU A 19 -6.12 -3.33 15.94
N ARG A 20 -7.07 -3.10 15.02
CA ARG A 20 -7.62 -1.79 14.69
C ARG A 20 -9.14 -1.79 14.85
N GLN A 21 -9.73 -0.59 14.84
CA GLN A 21 -11.18 -0.40 14.96
C GLN A 21 -11.99 -0.95 13.78
N THR A 22 -11.35 -1.18 12.62
CA THR A 22 -12.01 -1.69 11.42
C THR A 22 -11.06 -2.63 10.69
N SER A 23 -11.58 -3.77 10.24
CA SER A 23 -10.86 -4.72 9.41
C SER A 23 -10.60 -4.13 8.02
N GLN A 24 -9.36 -4.23 7.56
CA GLN A 24 -8.92 -3.74 6.25
C GLN A 24 -8.10 -4.83 5.56
N VAL A 25 -8.33 -4.99 4.26
CA VAL A 25 -7.61 -5.92 3.40
C VAL A 25 -6.95 -5.13 2.29
N GLU A 26 -5.62 -5.15 2.27
CA GLU A 26 -4.80 -4.52 1.24
C GLU A 26 -4.29 -5.61 0.29
N ILE A 27 -4.57 -5.45 -1.00
CA ILE A 27 -4.18 -6.39 -2.05
C ILE A 27 -3.56 -5.64 -3.24
N SER A 28 -2.70 -6.30 -4.01
CA SER A 28 -2.22 -5.73 -5.27
C SER A 28 -3.32 -5.74 -6.36
N ARG A 29 -3.11 -5.07 -7.49
CA ARG A 29 -4.02 -5.20 -8.64
C ARG A 29 -3.98 -6.61 -9.23
N THR A 30 -2.84 -7.28 -9.17
CA THR A 30 -2.71 -8.68 -9.58
C THR A 30 -3.57 -9.59 -8.70
N ASP A 31 -3.50 -9.43 -7.38
CA ASP A 31 -4.31 -10.16 -6.40
C ASP A 31 -5.81 -9.94 -6.62
N ALA A 32 -6.22 -8.70 -6.88
CA ALA A 32 -7.61 -8.35 -7.16
C ALA A 32 -8.17 -9.14 -8.38
N ARG A 33 -7.36 -9.34 -9.43
CA ARG A 33 -7.74 -10.13 -10.61
C ARG A 33 -7.82 -11.63 -10.33
N ILE A 34 -7.00 -12.15 -9.42
CA ILE A 34 -7.04 -13.55 -8.97
C ILE A 34 -8.32 -13.80 -8.17
N LEU A 35 -8.61 -12.91 -7.21
CA LEU A 35 -9.78 -12.99 -6.34
C LEU A 35 -11.09 -12.69 -7.09
N GLY A 36 -11.03 -11.93 -8.18
CA GLY A 36 -12.22 -11.48 -8.91
C GLY A 36 -12.94 -10.33 -8.20
N ILE A 37 -12.17 -9.45 -7.56
CA ILE A 37 -12.68 -8.31 -6.78
C ILE A 37 -12.28 -7.02 -7.48
N ALA A 38 -13.23 -6.11 -7.69
CA ALA A 38 -12.98 -4.78 -8.21
C ALA A 38 -12.55 -3.82 -7.07
N ALA A 39 -11.41 -4.10 -6.44
CA ALA A 39 -10.91 -3.29 -5.33
C ALA A 39 -10.43 -1.90 -5.82
N PRO A 40 -10.89 -0.79 -5.21
CA PRO A 40 -10.46 0.55 -5.60
C PRO A 40 -9.08 0.88 -5.02
N LEU A 41 -8.34 1.76 -5.70
CA LEU A 41 -7.11 2.36 -5.18
C LEU A 41 -7.45 3.35 -4.06
N ARG A 42 -6.93 3.14 -2.85
CA ARG A 42 -7.27 3.96 -1.68
C ARG A 42 -6.09 4.10 -0.71
N MET A 43 -6.10 5.20 0.03
CA MET A 43 -5.32 5.34 1.26
C MET A 43 -5.89 4.46 2.37
N SER A 44 -5.00 3.92 3.20
CA SER A 44 -5.36 3.15 4.40
C SER A 44 -6.34 3.95 5.29
N GLY A 45 -7.46 3.32 5.68
CA GLY A 45 -8.57 3.93 6.41
C GLY A 45 -9.71 4.46 5.54
N ASN A 46 -9.51 4.70 4.25
CA ASN A 46 -10.58 5.14 3.35
C ASN A 46 -11.36 3.94 2.77
N LEU A 47 -12.25 3.38 3.60
CA LEU A 47 -12.94 2.10 3.33
C LEU A 47 -14.39 2.23 2.87
N GLN A 48 -14.94 3.44 2.81
CA GLN A 48 -16.33 3.62 2.42
C GLN A 48 -16.56 3.18 0.97
N GLY A 49 -17.63 2.39 0.77
CA GLY A 49 -18.04 1.86 -0.53
C GLY A 49 -17.05 0.87 -1.15
N THR A 50 -16.14 0.31 -0.35
CA THR A 50 -15.18 -0.70 -0.82
C THR A 50 -15.82 -2.10 -0.80
N PRO A 51 -15.40 -3.00 -1.70
CA PRO A 51 -15.93 -4.35 -1.73
C PRO A 51 -15.54 -5.17 -0.50
N GLY A 52 -16.43 -6.09 -0.16
CA GLY A 52 -16.22 -7.13 0.84
C GLY A 52 -15.28 -8.24 0.37
N ILE A 53 -14.92 -9.10 1.31
CA ILE A 53 -14.15 -10.32 1.06
C ILE A 53 -14.36 -11.33 2.18
N ARG A 54 -14.28 -12.62 1.86
CA ARG A 54 -14.38 -13.71 2.83
C ARG A 54 -13.00 -14.07 3.36
N LEU A 55 -12.90 -14.11 4.69
CA LEU A 55 -11.70 -14.42 5.45
C LEU A 55 -11.83 -15.81 6.05
N ILE A 56 -10.85 -16.68 5.82
CA ILE A 56 -10.82 -18.03 6.39
C ILE A 56 -9.54 -18.20 7.21
N SER A 57 -9.71 -18.67 8.44
CA SER A 57 -8.64 -19.10 9.34
C SER A 57 -8.89 -20.56 9.76
N PRO A 58 -7.92 -21.22 10.42
CA PRO A 58 -8.13 -22.55 10.99
C PRO A 58 -9.26 -22.62 12.03
N PHE A 59 -9.66 -21.48 12.62
CA PHE A 59 -10.61 -21.42 13.74
C PHE A 59 -12.00 -20.94 13.33
N ALA A 60 -12.09 -20.12 12.29
CA ALA A 60 -13.33 -19.47 11.89
C ALA A 60 -13.25 -18.93 10.46
N GLU A 61 -14.44 -18.69 9.91
CA GLU A 61 -14.66 -17.97 8.68
C GLU A 61 -15.53 -16.73 8.96
N LEU A 62 -15.23 -15.63 8.27
CA LEU A 62 -15.95 -14.37 8.39
C LEU A 62 -16.09 -13.73 7.01
N GLU A 63 -17.27 -13.21 6.69
CA GLU A 63 -17.46 -12.37 5.51
C GLU A 63 -17.47 -10.89 5.91
N LEU A 64 -16.56 -10.11 5.31
CA LEU A 64 -16.58 -8.67 5.42
C LEU A 64 -17.51 -8.10 4.34
N SER A 65 -18.39 -7.17 4.72
CA SER A 65 -19.24 -6.45 3.77
C SER A 65 -18.50 -5.34 3.00
N GLY A 66 -17.34 -4.92 3.50
CA GLY A 66 -16.46 -3.93 2.91
C GLY A 66 -15.07 -3.97 3.56
N GLY A 67 -14.12 -3.21 3.02
CA GLY A 67 -12.77 -3.05 3.58
C GLY A 67 -11.63 -3.50 2.68
N THR A 68 -11.92 -3.95 1.45
CA THR A 68 -10.88 -4.43 0.51
C THR A 68 -10.44 -3.32 -0.45
N ILE A 69 -9.15 -3.02 -0.46
CA ILE A 69 -8.57 -1.95 -1.28
C ILE A 69 -7.30 -2.41 -1.99
N VAL A 70 -6.97 -1.73 -3.09
CA VAL A 70 -5.59 -1.66 -3.57
C VAL A 70 -4.91 -0.51 -2.85
N ALA A 71 -3.76 -0.79 -2.23
CA ALA A 71 -3.05 0.21 -1.45
C ALA A 71 -2.51 1.32 -2.36
N GLN A 72 -2.87 2.57 -2.08
CA GLN A 72 -2.28 3.72 -2.74
C GLN A 72 -0.88 3.99 -2.20
N ARG A 73 0.11 4.12 -3.09
CA ARG A 73 1.48 4.48 -2.70
C ARG A 73 1.55 5.78 -1.91
N HIS A 74 2.37 5.78 -0.87
CA HIS A 74 2.54 6.93 0.01
C HIS A 74 3.88 6.89 0.74
N ILE A 75 4.28 8.02 1.31
CA ILE A 75 5.44 8.11 2.19
C ILE A 75 4.96 8.49 3.58
N HIS A 76 5.37 7.72 4.57
CA HIS A 76 5.31 8.08 5.97
C HIS A 76 6.51 8.97 6.31
N MET A 77 6.29 10.02 7.09
CA MET A 77 7.32 10.96 7.54
C MET A 77 7.04 11.42 8.97
N SER A 78 8.09 11.61 9.76
CA SER A 78 7.97 12.43 10.97
C SER A 78 7.85 13.91 10.62
N PRO A 79 7.38 14.78 11.54
CA PRO A 79 7.39 16.23 11.31
C PRO A 79 8.77 16.80 10.98
N LEU A 80 9.84 16.21 11.53
CA LEU A 80 11.22 16.61 11.24
C LEU A 80 11.64 16.23 9.81
N ASP A 81 11.32 15.00 9.38
CA ASP A 81 11.61 14.56 8.01
C ASP A 81 10.90 15.45 6.98
N ALA A 82 9.61 15.75 7.23
CA ALA A 82 8.81 16.63 6.39
C ALA A 82 9.43 18.04 6.29
N LEU A 83 9.91 18.59 7.41
CA LEU A 83 10.61 19.87 7.42
C LEU A 83 11.92 19.84 6.63
N ILE A 84 12.76 18.81 6.82
CA ILE A 84 14.04 18.63 6.11
C ILE A 84 13.81 18.52 4.60
N LEU A 85 12.81 17.72 4.21
CA LEU A 85 12.47 17.45 2.82
C LEU A 85 11.56 18.53 2.20
N ARG A 86 11.15 19.53 2.99
CA ARG A 86 10.32 20.67 2.59
C ARG A 86 8.98 20.27 1.95
N VAL A 87 8.33 19.29 2.58
CA VAL A 87 6.99 18.81 2.20
C VAL A 87 6.05 18.88 3.40
N SER A 88 4.76 18.87 3.12
CA SER A 88 3.69 18.93 4.12
C SER A 88 2.80 17.69 4.07
N HIS A 89 2.05 17.45 5.14
CA HIS A 89 1.01 16.44 5.12
C HIS A 89 -0.03 16.72 4.04
N GLY A 90 -0.37 15.72 3.24
CA GLY A 90 -1.34 15.83 2.15
C GLY A 90 -0.73 16.28 0.82
N ASP A 91 0.56 16.65 0.80
CA ASP A 91 1.26 16.91 -0.45
C ASP A 91 1.31 15.66 -1.33
N SER A 92 1.41 15.91 -2.63
CA SER A 92 1.63 14.88 -3.64
C SER A 92 2.96 15.15 -4.34
N VAL A 93 3.88 14.18 -4.25
CA VAL A 93 5.27 14.31 -4.72
C VAL A 93 5.61 13.26 -5.76
N ALA A 94 6.72 13.47 -6.47
CA ALA A 94 7.32 12.47 -7.34
C ALA A 94 8.53 11.84 -6.64
N VAL A 95 8.69 10.53 -6.78
CA VAL A 95 9.77 9.73 -6.18
C VAL A 95 10.47 8.94 -7.27
N ALA A 96 11.77 9.12 -7.43
CA ALA A 96 12.58 8.27 -8.27
C ALA A 96 13.04 7.04 -7.47
N ILE A 97 12.91 5.85 -8.07
CA ILE A 97 13.59 4.64 -7.61
C ILE A 97 14.80 4.43 -8.51
N GLU A 98 15.98 4.37 -7.92
CA GLU A 98 17.27 4.30 -8.63
C GLU A 98 18.04 3.03 -8.28
N GLY A 99 19.21 2.82 -8.88
CA GLY A 99 20.09 1.66 -8.63
C GLY A 99 19.72 0.37 -9.38
N SER A 100 18.53 0.28 -9.95
CA SER A 100 18.07 -0.85 -10.77
C SER A 100 17.96 -0.49 -12.26
N ASP A 101 18.10 -1.48 -13.14
CA ASP A 101 17.78 -1.33 -14.58
C ASP A 101 16.30 -1.07 -14.83
N ARG A 102 15.45 -1.35 -13.83
CA ARG A 102 14.02 -1.05 -13.83
C ARG A 102 13.68 0.30 -13.20
N ARG A 103 14.68 1.17 -13.00
CA ARG A 103 14.49 2.51 -12.42
C ARG A 103 13.34 3.26 -13.10
N LEU A 104 12.57 3.98 -12.31
CA LEU A 104 11.44 4.78 -12.78
C LEU A 104 11.12 5.88 -11.78
N ILE A 105 10.22 6.77 -12.17
CA ILE A 105 9.67 7.80 -11.30
C ILE A 105 8.20 7.48 -11.04
N PHE A 106 7.87 7.28 -9.77
CA PHE A 106 6.49 7.29 -9.30
C PHE A 106 6.04 8.72 -9.09
N ASP A 107 5.13 9.20 -9.93
CA ASP A 107 4.44 10.48 -9.69
C ASP A 107 3.28 10.29 -8.69
N ASN A 108 2.65 11.38 -8.24
CA ASN A 108 1.45 11.35 -7.42
C ASN A 108 1.55 10.46 -6.16
N VAL A 109 2.65 10.57 -5.43
CA VAL A 109 2.90 9.84 -4.17
C VAL A 109 2.43 10.71 -2.99
N ALA A 110 1.49 10.20 -2.20
CA ALA A 110 0.93 10.98 -1.09
C ALA A 110 1.90 11.07 0.11
N VAL A 111 2.01 12.25 0.71
CA VAL A 111 2.81 12.48 1.92
C VAL A 111 1.93 12.39 3.18
N ARG A 112 2.31 11.51 4.11
CA ARG A 112 1.67 11.35 5.41
C ARG A 112 2.65 11.74 6.52
N VAL A 113 2.28 12.74 7.31
CA VAL A 113 3.12 13.22 8.40
C VAL A 113 2.42 12.97 9.73
N ALA A 114 3.08 12.26 10.64
CA ALA A 114 2.62 12.10 12.01
C ALA A 114 3.82 11.85 12.97
N PRO A 115 3.72 12.17 14.27
CA PRO A 115 4.83 12.03 15.21
C PRO A 115 5.36 10.59 15.38
N ASP A 116 4.50 9.59 15.15
CA ASP A 116 4.80 8.16 15.27
C ASP A 116 5.25 7.50 13.95
N MET A 117 5.32 8.28 12.87
CA MET A 117 5.77 7.81 11.56
C MET A 117 7.29 7.92 11.42
N ARG A 118 7.86 6.98 10.67
CA ARG A 118 9.26 6.99 10.23
C ARG A 118 9.31 7.24 8.72
N LEU A 119 10.39 7.85 8.25
CA LEU A 119 10.62 8.04 6.81
C LEU A 119 10.65 6.70 6.08
N GLU A 120 9.56 6.39 5.37
CA GLU A 120 9.38 5.11 4.67
C GLU A 120 8.37 5.26 3.54
N MET A 121 8.74 4.85 2.32
CA MET A 121 7.81 4.77 1.20
C MET A 121 7.13 3.41 1.18
N HIS A 122 5.81 3.40 1.16
CA HIS A 122 4.98 2.19 1.08
C HIS A 122 4.45 2.07 -0.34
N ILE A 123 4.81 0.97 -1.01
CA ILE A 123 4.34 0.56 -2.34
C ILE A 123 3.92 -0.90 -2.28
N ASP A 124 3.03 -1.32 -3.18
CA ASP A 124 2.63 -2.73 -3.25
C ASP A 124 3.64 -3.59 -4.04
N THR A 125 3.42 -4.90 -4.06
CA THR A 125 4.31 -5.85 -4.75
C THR A 125 4.32 -5.65 -6.27
N ASP A 126 3.21 -5.22 -6.89
CA ASP A 126 3.17 -4.94 -8.33
C ASP A 126 4.07 -3.73 -8.65
N GLU A 127 3.97 -2.67 -7.83
CA GLU A 127 4.79 -1.46 -7.94
C GLU A 127 6.28 -1.74 -7.67
N ALA A 128 6.60 -2.50 -6.62
CA ALA A 128 7.97 -2.87 -6.30
C ALA A 128 8.63 -3.68 -7.43
N ASN A 129 7.92 -4.67 -7.97
CA ASN A 129 8.37 -5.45 -9.12
C ASN A 129 8.55 -4.56 -10.36
N ALA A 130 7.65 -3.58 -10.57
CA ALA A 130 7.73 -2.68 -11.71
C ALA A 130 9.01 -1.84 -11.69
N ALA A 131 9.39 -1.34 -10.51
CA ALA A 131 10.55 -0.48 -10.28
C ALA A 131 11.86 -1.23 -9.97
N GLY A 132 11.80 -2.54 -9.73
CA GLY A 132 12.95 -3.32 -9.23
C GLY A 132 13.44 -2.83 -7.87
N ALA A 133 12.50 -2.45 -6.99
CA ALA A 133 12.78 -1.86 -5.69
C ALA A 133 13.31 -2.86 -4.65
N ASP A 134 13.26 -4.16 -4.95
CA ASP A 134 13.81 -5.26 -4.15
C ASP A 134 15.30 -5.51 -4.41
N ALA A 135 15.90 -4.83 -5.40
CA ALA A 135 17.33 -4.92 -5.65
C ALA A 135 18.13 -4.35 -4.48
N ALA A 136 19.21 -5.03 -4.07
CA ALA A 136 20.00 -4.65 -2.90
C ALA A 136 20.60 -3.23 -2.98
N GLN A 137 20.83 -2.75 -4.19
CA GLN A 137 21.35 -1.42 -4.48
C GLN A 137 20.26 -0.37 -4.74
N ALA A 138 18.98 -0.73 -4.66
CA ALA A 138 17.88 0.20 -4.91
C ALA A 138 17.76 1.21 -3.78
N TRP A 139 17.49 2.47 -4.15
CA TRP A 139 17.25 3.56 -3.22
C TRP A 139 16.26 4.56 -3.83
N ALA A 140 15.67 5.41 -2.99
CA ALA A 140 14.63 6.34 -3.39
C ALA A 140 15.02 7.80 -3.15
N THR A 141 14.65 8.67 -4.08
CA THR A 141 14.82 10.14 -3.99
C THR A 141 13.53 10.87 -4.25
N LEU A 142 13.28 11.94 -3.48
CA LEU A 142 12.27 12.91 -3.87
C LEU A 142 12.77 13.66 -5.11
N VAL A 143 11.94 13.71 -6.15
CA VAL A 143 12.22 14.48 -7.35
C VAL A 143 11.84 15.93 -7.07
N THR A 144 12.85 16.79 -6.98
CA THR A 144 12.65 18.24 -6.95
C THR A 144 12.12 18.70 -8.31
N LYS A 145 10.94 19.32 -8.34
CA LYS A 145 10.51 20.06 -9.54
C LYS A 145 11.48 21.24 -9.74
N PRO A 146 11.98 21.46 -10.96
CA PRO A 146 12.88 22.58 -11.26
C PRO A 146 12.23 23.94 -10.98
#